data_AF-A0A9E1VNS9-F1
#
_entry.id   AF-A0A9E1VNS9-F1
#
_cell.length_a   1.000
_cell.length_b   1.000
_cell.length_c   1.000
_cell.angle_alpha   90.00
_cell.angle_beta   90.00
_cell.angle_gamma   90.00
#
_symmetry.space_group_name_H-M   'P 1'
#
loop_
_entity.id
_entity.type
_entity.pdbx_description
1 polymer ?
#
loop_
_entity_poly.entity_id
_entity_poly.type
_entity_poly.pdbx_seq_one_letter_code
_entity_poly.pdbx_strand_id
1 'polypeptide(L)'
;MTNKSLHIRKYITGKEPHYANDFINIDPKKTALILIDLWNGHGLTDLVCNKINPIIKIAREKGVLIIHAPSQDYKNIHHDLDMHPNDSLITGYDDFGRELTNKGVDTLLYAGFDTLLCVLDKPCGAINNYFRAFEGGYRYILIRDATTSECRETYALGVNFFEKLFISTTTVLDIFNLFNVMSYNKGADRELEFSSCTRKNIVNTDNIYAENSAIVLFDDNQNKIDLSEILRWGRHQGIKIIKCLVSLNTNKSKGIECISSEKEFIQFIRNNHIYSLIYLGGGLDDEMVFGPCGIMSLYIQERYKNNPMPNCYIVEDCSWISTEPLTASSDVIKKTLVEKYRNVQGVYALKLMKSVKKGNKNKIFLKFSYLYNKFRQYFKYIFAYTGIVFLLGLLIGFFLYAV
;
A
#
# COMPACT_ATOMS: atom_id res chain seq x y z
N MET A 1 2.36 28.49 -33.40
CA MET A 1 2.51 27.18 -32.72
C MET A 1 1.29 27.02 -31.83
N THR A 2 0.43 26.03 -32.05
CA THR A 2 -0.68 25.77 -31.13
C THR A 2 -0.09 25.33 -29.80
N ASN A 3 -0.43 26.02 -28.70
CA ASN A 3 -0.08 25.56 -27.36
C ASN A 3 -0.72 24.19 -27.19
N LYS A 4 0.11 23.14 -27.16
CA LYS A 4 -0.36 21.78 -26.94
C LYS A 4 -0.49 21.58 -25.45
N SER A 5 -1.71 21.28 -25.02
CA SER A 5 -2.04 21.01 -23.64
C SER A 5 -2.34 19.53 -23.45
N LEU A 6 -1.91 18.99 -22.31
CA LEU A 6 -2.22 17.64 -21.89
C LEU A 6 -3.62 17.64 -21.29
N HIS A 7 -4.50 16.82 -21.84
CA HIS A 7 -5.81 16.56 -21.24
C HIS A 7 -5.65 15.73 -19.97
N ILE A 8 -6.27 16.19 -18.90
CA ILE A 8 -6.24 15.55 -17.59
C ILE A 8 -7.64 15.49 -16.98
N ARG A 9 -7.84 14.49 -16.13
CA ARG A 9 -8.97 14.41 -15.21
C ARG A 9 -8.50 14.93 -13.86
N LYS A 10 -9.30 15.79 -13.24
CA LYS A 10 -9.09 16.32 -11.91
C LYS A 10 -10.20 15.93 -10.94
N TYR A 11 -9.83 15.62 -9.70
CA TYR A 11 -10.80 15.54 -8.61
C TYR A 11 -10.94 16.89 -7.93
N ILE A 12 -12.14 17.45 -7.92
CA ILE A 12 -12.44 18.74 -7.30
C ILE A 12 -13.00 18.46 -5.90
N THR A 13 -12.23 18.82 -4.88
CA THR A 13 -12.66 18.77 -3.48
C THR A 13 -13.57 19.95 -3.17
N GLY A 14 -14.64 19.75 -2.37
CA GLY A 14 -15.53 20.83 -1.98
C GLY A 14 -16.84 20.32 -1.39
N LYS A 15 -17.87 21.17 -1.38
CA LYS A 15 -19.22 20.79 -0.93
C LYS A 15 -19.83 19.69 -1.80
N GLU A 16 -19.53 19.70 -3.10
CA GLU A 16 -20.00 18.73 -4.09
C GLU A 16 -18.79 18.12 -4.81
N PRO A 17 -18.16 17.08 -4.24
CA PRO A 17 -16.99 16.46 -4.83
C PRO A 17 -17.34 15.81 -6.17
N HIS A 18 -16.58 16.13 -7.22
CA HIS A 18 -16.78 15.58 -8.56
C HIS A 18 -15.48 15.52 -9.36
N TYR A 19 -15.50 14.80 -10.48
CA TYR A 19 -14.42 14.80 -11.45
C TYR A 19 -14.68 15.84 -12.54
N ALA A 20 -13.64 16.60 -12.90
CA ALA A 20 -13.65 17.57 -13.99
C ALA A 20 -12.54 17.25 -15.00
N ASN A 21 -12.78 17.55 -16.28
CA ASN A 21 -11.73 17.51 -17.30
C ASN A 21 -11.04 18.88 -17.36
N ASP A 22 -9.73 18.89 -17.53
CA ASP A 22 -8.91 20.10 -17.62
C ASP A 22 -7.75 19.88 -18.61
N PHE A 23 -7.04 20.95 -18.92
CA PHE A 23 -5.92 20.97 -19.85
C PHE A 23 -4.73 21.70 -19.22
N ILE A 24 -3.56 21.06 -19.19
CA ILE A 24 -2.34 21.67 -18.64
C ILE A 24 -1.24 21.72 -19.67
N ASN A 25 -0.50 22.82 -19.71
CA ASN A 25 0.70 22.91 -20.55
C ASN A 25 1.87 22.26 -19.81
N ILE A 26 2.52 21.29 -20.43
CA ILE A 26 3.75 20.67 -19.89
C ILE A 26 4.90 20.93 -20.85
N ASP A 27 6.10 21.16 -20.29
CA ASP A 27 7.34 21.23 -21.06
C ASP A 27 7.99 19.84 -21.02
N PRO A 28 8.13 19.13 -22.16
CA PRO A 28 8.73 17.80 -22.19
C PRO A 28 10.12 17.76 -21.57
N LYS A 29 10.93 18.82 -21.73
CA LYS A 29 12.30 18.88 -21.19
C LYS A 29 12.35 19.08 -19.67
N LYS A 30 11.23 19.49 -19.06
CA LYS A 30 11.03 19.59 -17.61
C LYS A 30 10.10 18.50 -17.08
N THR A 31 9.83 17.48 -17.88
CA THR A 31 8.97 16.36 -17.51
C THR A 31 9.81 15.09 -17.35
N ALA A 32 9.51 14.29 -16.33
CA ALA A 32 10.02 12.95 -16.19
C ALA A 32 8.88 11.91 -16.27
N LEU A 33 9.14 10.79 -16.95
CA LEU A 33 8.31 9.59 -16.92
C LEU A 33 8.93 8.58 -15.95
N ILE A 34 8.20 8.30 -14.87
CA ILE A 34 8.61 7.43 -13.78
C ILE A 34 7.95 6.06 -13.98
N LEU A 35 8.77 5.04 -14.20
CA LEU A 35 8.36 3.66 -14.48
C LEU A 35 8.62 2.79 -13.25
N ILE A 36 7.56 2.47 -12.53
CA ILE A 36 7.65 1.78 -11.24
C ILE A 36 7.46 0.27 -11.43
N ASP A 37 8.44 -0.53 -11.00
CA ASP A 37 8.31 -1.98 -10.78
C ASP A 37 7.70 -2.77 -11.95
N LEU A 38 8.13 -2.44 -13.16
CA LEU A 38 7.84 -3.20 -14.37
C LEU A 38 8.71 -4.47 -14.40
N TRP A 39 8.33 -5.44 -13.58
CA TRP A 39 9.04 -6.69 -13.39
C TRP A 39 8.74 -7.73 -14.46
N ASN A 40 9.68 -8.67 -14.64
CA ASN A 40 9.48 -9.88 -15.42
C ASN A 40 8.57 -10.86 -14.65
N GLY A 41 7.28 -10.51 -14.55
CA GLY A 41 6.26 -11.27 -13.83
C GLY A 41 5.01 -11.50 -14.68
N HIS A 42 4.20 -12.48 -14.28
CA HIS A 42 2.97 -12.83 -14.98
C HIS A 42 2.01 -11.62 -15.05
N GLY A 43 1.54 -11.29 -16.25
CA GLY A 43 0.48 -10.30 -16.48
C GLY A 43 0.93 -8.87 -16.81
N LEU A 44 2.24 -8.59 -16.89
CA LEU A 44 2.74 -7.24 -17.26
C LEU A 44 3.11 -7.09 -18.73
N THR A 45 3.26 -8.18 -19.49
CA THR A 45 3.70 -8.13 -20.89
C THR A 45 2.80 -7.24 -21.75
N ASP A 46 1.47 -7.38 -21.64
CA ASP A 46 0.55 -6.54 -22.41
C ASP A 46 0.66 -5.06 -22.03
N LEU A 47 0.81 -4.76 -20.74
CA LEU A 47 1.03 -3.39 -20.27
C LEU A 47 2.35 -2.83 -20.83
N VAL A 48 3.45 -3.60 -20.74
CA VAL A 48 4.78 -3.18 -21.18
C VAL A 48 4.80 -2.96 -22.69
N CYS A 49 4.39 -3.95 -23.47
CA CYS A 49 4.49 -3.93 -24.92
C CYS A 49 3.52 -2.94 -25.57
N ASN A 50 2.28 -2.86 -25.08
CA ASN A 50 1.23 -2.10 -25.77
C ASN A 50 1.01 -0.70 -25.20
N LYS A 51 1.46 -0.42 -23.96
CA LYS A 51 1.26 0.88 -23.30
C LYS A 51 2.58 1.56 -22.96
N ILE A 52 3.45 0.89 -22.22
CA ILE A 52 4.67 1.52 -21.68
C ILE A 52 5.69 1.82 -22.79
N ASN A 53 6.12 0.81 -23.57
CA ASN A 53 7.12 1.00 -24.61
C ASN A 53 6.74 2.08 -25.64
N PRO A 54 5.48 2.14 -26.13
CA PRO A 54 5.06 3.22 -27.00
C PRO A 54 5.17 4.61 -26.36
N ILE A 55 4.85 4.74 -25.06
CA ILE A 55 5.03 6.01 -24.33
C ILE A 55 6.51 6.33 -24.17
N ILE A 56 7.35 5.37 -23.77
CA ILE A 56 8.81 5.56 -23.63
C ILE A 56 9.39 6.12 -24.92
N LYS A 57 9.09 5.51 -26.05
CA LYS A 57 9.60 5.92 -27.37
C LYS A 57 9.29 7.40 -27.65
N ILE A 58 8.03 7.80 -27.50
CA ILE A 58 7.60 9.17 -27.78
C ILE A 58 8.17 10.14 -26.74
N ALA A 59 8.15 9.77 -25.47
CA ALA A 59 8.71 10.57 -24.38
C ALA A 59 10.20 10.88 -24.65
N ARG A 60 10.99 9.86 -25.02
CA ARG A 60 12.40 9.99 -25.38
C ARG A 60 12.62 10.91 -26.59
N GLU A 61 11.83 10.75 -27.65
CA GLU A 61 11.87 11.63 -28.85
C GLU A 61 11.58 13.11 -28.53
N LYS A 62 10.80 13.37 -27.48
CA LYS A 62 10.44 14.73 -27.03
C LYS A 62 11.37 15.29 -25.96
N GLY A 63 12.33 14.51 -25.49
CA GLY A 63 13.28 14.93 -24.45
C GLY A 63 12.73 14.85 -23.03
N VAL A 64 11.69 14.03 -22.81
CA VAL A 64 11.23 13.66 -21.46
C VAL A 64 12.28 12.76 -20.82
N LEU A 65 12.62 13.03 -19.57
CA LEU A 65 13.52 12.20 -18.78
C LEU A 65 12.83 10.86 -18.46
N ILE A 66 13.43 9.74 -18.84
CA ILE A 66 12.91 8.41 -18.52
C ILE A 66 13.61 7.91 -17.25
N ILE A 67 12.84 7.52 -16.24
CA ILE A 67 13.35 6.98 -14.98
C ILE A 67 12.75 5.61 -14.73
N HIS A 68 13.60 4.58 -14.67
CA HIS A 68 13.23 3.23 -14.26
C HIS A 68 13.46 3.08 -12.75
N ALA A 69 12.43 2.66 -12.00
CA ALA A 69 12.44 2.67 -10.55
C ALA A 69 12.07 1.30 -9.90
N PRO A 70 12.93 0.27 -10.08
CA PRO A 70 12.80 -1.05 -9.46
C PRO A 70 12.92 -1.02 -7.91
N SER A 71 12.17 -1.85 -7.17
CA SER A 71 12.15 -1.84 -5.68
C SER A 71 13.34 -2.53 -5.04
N GLN A 72 13.89 -3.54 -5.68
CA GLN A 72 14.84 -4.46 -5.03
C GLN A 72 15.96 -4.86 -5.97
N ASP A 73 15.61 -5.34 -7.16
CA ASP A 73 16.60 -5.89 -8.08
C ASP A 73 16.28 -5.49 -9.53
N TYR A 74 17.14 -4.67 -10.12
CA TYR A 74 17.01 -4.29 -11.53
C TYR A 74 17.24 -5.49 -12.48
N LYS A 75 17.82 -6.60 -12.01
CA LYS A 75 18.03 -7.81 -12.83
C LYS A 75 16.73 -8.49 -13.23
N ASN A 76 15.62 -8.21 -12.54
CA ASN A 76 14.31 -8.77 -12.85
C ASN A 76 13.36 -7.78 -13.52
N ILE A 77 13.87 -6.71 -14.13
CA ILE A 77 13.06 -5.84 -15.00
C ILE A 77 12.49 -6.66 -16.15
N HIS A 78 11.27 -6.34 -16.57
CA HIS A 78 10.58 -7.02 -17.67
C HIS A 78 11.46 -7.02 -18.92
N HIS A 79 11.70 -8.20 -19.50
CA HIS A 79 12.67 -8.36 -20.59
C HIS A 79 12.28 -7.61 -21.87
N ASP A 80 10.99 -7.42 -22.12
CA ASP A 80 10.50 -6.61 -23.24
C ASP A 80 10.52 -5.09 -22.99
N LEU A 81 10.87 -4.61 -21.79
CA LEU A 81 10.90 -3.17 -21.50
C LEU A 81 12.02 -2.48 -22.29
N ASP A 82 11.69 -1.44 -23.04
CA ASP A 82 12.64 -0.69 -23.88
C ASP A 82 13.54 0.25 -23.07
N MET A 83 14.50 -0.31 -22.32
CA MET A 83 15.51 0.44 -21.58
C MET A 83 16.63 0.94 -22.50
N HIS A 84 16.92 2.23 -22.44
CA HIS A 84 18.07 2.82 -23.13
C HIS A 84 19.19 3.16 -22.14
N PRO A 85 20.48 3.07 -22.52
CA PRO A 85 21.62 3.44 -21.66
C PRO A 85 21.63 4.88 -21.12
N ASN A 86 20.76 5.75 -21.65
CA ASN A 86 20.64 7.15 -21.24
C ASN A 86 19.44 7.37 -20.30
N ASP A 87 18.61 6.35 -20.08
CA ASP A 87 17.54 6.41 -19.10
C ASP A 87 18.15 6.33 -17.70
N SER A 88 17.57 7.03 -16.72
CA SER A 88 18.02 6.94 -15.34
C SER A 88 17.47 5.66 -14.72
N LEU A 89 18.32 4.95 -13.97
CA LEU A 89 17.92 3.81 -13.14
C LEU A 89 18.09 4.19 -11.68
N ILE A 90 16.99 4.18 -10.93
CA ILE A 90 16.97 4.61 -9.52
C ILE A 90 16.47 3.45 -8.67
N THR A 91 17.35 2.92 -7.83
CA THR A 91 17.07 1.74 -6.99
C THR A 91 17.01 2.15 -5.53
N GLY A 92 15.87 1.94 -4.87
CA GLY A 92 15.78 2.22 -3.42
C GLY A 92 15.73 3.71 -3.08
N TYR A 93 16.59 4.17 -2.16
CA TYR A 93 16.58 5.51 -1.54
C TYR A 93 17.57 6.50 -2.13
N ASP A 94 18.08 6.23 -3.33
CA ASP A 94 18.87 7.21 -4.07
C ASP A 94 18.17 8.57 -4.05
N ASP A 95 18.95 9.65 -4.14
CA ASP A 95 18.45 11.02 -4.01
C ASP A 95 17.63 11.42 -5.25
N PHE A 96 16.44 10.82 -5.36
CA PHE A 96 15.47 10.99 -6.42
C PHE A 96 15.12 12.48 -6.56
N GLY A 97 14.96 13.18 -5.43
CA GLY A 97 14.77 14.62 -5.41
C GLY A 97 15.93 15.37 -6.07
N ARG A 98 17.18 15.08 -5.69
CA ARG A 98 18.36 15.71 -6.30
C ARG A 98 18.48 15.43 -7.80
N GLU A 99 18.19 14.21 -8.24
CA GLU A 99 18.19 13.89 -9.68
C GLU A 99 17.17 14.76 -10.42
N LEU A 100 15.94 14.84 -9.92
CA LEU A 100 14.88 15.67 -10.51
C LEU A 100 15.25 17.16 -10.51
N THR A 101 15.78 17.68 -9.39
CA THR A 101 16.21 19.08 -9.26
C THR A 101 17.36 19.41 -10.22
N ASN A 102 18.38 18.56 -10.29
CA ASN A 102 19.54 18.75 -11.17
C ASN A 102 19.16 18.78 -12.65
N LYS A 103 18.10 18.04 -13.01
CA LYS A 103 17.57 18.00 -14.38
C LYS A 103 16.51 19.08 -14.65
N GLY A 104 16.16 19.90 -13.65
CA GLY A 104 15.16 20.96 -13.78
C GLY A 104 13.75 20.43 -14.04
N VAL A 105 13.43 19.23 -13.54
CA VAL A 105 12.10 18.61 -13.69
C VAL A 105 11.08 19.33 -12.81
N ASP A 106 9.90 19.63 -13.35
CA ASP A 106 8.75 20.20 -12.64
C ASP A 106 7.48 19.33 -12.74
N THR A 107 7.49 18.31 -13.60
CA THR A 107 6.34 17.43 -13.87
C THR A 107 6.75 15.97 -13.85
N LEU A 108 6.00 15.16 -13.12
CA LEU A 108 6.21 13.72 -12.97
C LEU A 108 5.00 12.95 -13.51
N LEU A 109 5.24 12.16 -14.56
CA LEU A 109 4.27 11.21 -15.09
C LEU A 109 4.54 9.83 -14.49
N TYR A 110 3.55 9.21 -13.86
CA TYR A 110 3.68 7.90 -13.22
C TYR A 110 3.01 6.80 -14.04
N ALA A 111 3.73 5.71 -14.23
CA ALA A 111 3.27 4.47 -14.86
C ALA A 111 3.92 3.25 -14.17
N GLY A 112 3.31 2.05 -14.30
CA GLY A 112 3.87 0.82 -13.74
C GLY A 112 2.96 0.03 -12.78
N PHE A 113 3.57 -0.73 -11.88
CA PHE A 113 2.91 -1.69 -10.99
C PHE A 113 3.51 -1.63 -9.57
N ASP A 114 2.80 -1.87 -8.48
CA ASP A 114 1.34 -1.92 -8.30
C ASP A 114 0.82 -0.48 -8.03
N THR A 115 -0.29 -0.09 -8.69
CA THR A 115 -0.87 1.26 -8.61
C THR A 115 -1.13 1.73 -7.19
N LEU A 116 -1.60 0.86 -6.28
CA LEU A 116 -1.91 1.24 -4.90
C LEU A 116 -0.70 1.16 -3.97
N LEU A 117 0.24 0.27 -4.27
CA LEU A 117 1.45 0.10 -3.45
C LEU A 117 2.60 0.90 -4.05
N CYS A 118 3.38 0.28 -4.93
CA CYS A 118 4.66 0.80 -5.36
C CYS A 118 4.56 2.15 -6.06
N VAL A 119 3.53 2.37 -6.88
CA VAL A 119 3.36 3.65 -7.61
C VAL A 119 3.11 4.81 -6.64
N LEU A 120 2.41 4.57 -5.54
CA LEU A 120 2.12 5.59 -4.53
C LEU A 120 3.24 5.71 -3.48
N ASP A 121 3.68 4.61 -2.89
CA ASP A 121 4.35 4.62 -1.58
C ASP A 121 5.89 4.54 -1.62
N LYS A 122 6.46 4.02 -2.71
CA LYS A 122 7.91 3.83 -2.81
C LYS A 122 8.72 5.11 -2.57
N PRO A 123 10.03 5.01 -2.29
CA PRO A 123 10.90 6.18 -2.24
C PRO A 123 10.77 7.11 -3.46
N CYS A 124 10.57 6.51 -4.64
CA CYS A 124 10.29 7.18 -5.92
C CYS A 124 8.80 7.22 -6.29
N GLY A 125 7.91 6.69 -5.45
CA GLY A 125 6.46 6.73 -5.60
C GLY A 125 5.91 8.13 -5.31
N ALA A 126 4.71 8.40 -5.82
CA ALA A 126 4.13 9.73 -5.84
C ALA A 126 3.92 10.34 -4.45
N ILE A 127 3.39 9.57 -3.48
CA ILE A 127 3.14 10.02 -2.11
C ILE A 127 4.44 10.33 -1.38
N ASN A 128 5.41 9.43 -1.46
CA ASN A 128 6.67 9.61 -0.75
C ASN A 128 7.44 10.81 -1.30
N ASN A 129 7.46 10.96 -2.62
CA ASN A 129 8.09 12.11 -3.26
C ASN A 129 7.36 13.42 -2.93
N TYR A 130 6.02 13.41 -2.93
CA TYR A 130 5.20 14.55 -2.53
C TYR A 130 5.51 15.05 -1.13
N PHE A 131 5.56 14.16 -0.15
CA PHE A 131 5.86 14.56 1.23
C PHE A 131 7.32 14.95 1.46
N ARG A 132 8.25 14.58 0.57
CA ARG A 132 9.68 14.91 0.66
C ARG A 132 10.09 16.16 -0.11
N ALA A 133 9.36 16.53 -1.16
CA ALA A 133 9.66 17.70 -1.97
C ALA A 133 9.37 18.98 -1.17
N PHE A 134 10.41 19.57 -0.55
CA PHE A 134 10.32 20.88 0.10
C PHE A 134 10.30 22.01 -0.95
N GLU A 135 9.45 23.01 -0.72
CA GLU A 135 9.28 24.27 -1.46
C GLU A 135 9.25 24.17 -3.01
N GLY A 136 8.05 24.23 -3.58
CA GLY A 136 7.83 24.34 -5.04
C GLY A 136 7.46 23.05 -5.77
N GLY A 137 6.94 22.04 -5.03
CA GLY A 137 6.71 20.65 -5.45
C GLY A 137 6.21 20.39 -6.89
N TYR A 138 6.48 19.18 -7.37
CA TYR A 138 6.19 18.78 -8.74
C TYR A 138 4.68 18.71 -9.07
N ARG A 139 4.35 18.73 -10.36
CA ARG A 139 3.05 18.29 -10.86
C ARG A 139 3.05 16.79 -11.01
N TYR A 140 2.29 16.10 -10.18
CA TYR A 140 2.18 14.64 -10.20
C TYR A 140 0.99 14.23 -11.07
N ILE A 141 1.21 13.35 -12.05
CA ILE A 141 0.19 12.92 -12.99
C ILE A 141 0.27 11.40 -13.15
N LEU A 142 -0.80 10.69 -12.81
CA LEU A 142 -0.89 9.25 -13.08
C LEU A 142 -1.36 9.01 -14.52
N ILE A 143 -0.66 8.16 -15.29
CA ILE A 143 -1.16 7.66 -16.57
C ILE A 143 -1.98 6.40 -16.29
N ARG A 144 -3.30 6.56 -16.13
CA ARG A 144 -4.18 5.52 -15.54
C ARG A 144 -4.05 4.17 -16.24
N ASP A 145 -4.24 4.16 -17.57
CA ASP A 145 -4.17 2.96 -18.40
C ASP A 145 -2.74 2.52 -18.77
N ALA A 146 -1.72 3.15 -18.17
CA ALA A 146 -0.35 2.67 -18.12
C ALA A 146 0.07 2.24 -16.69
N THR A 147 -0.90 2.00 -15.80
CA THR A 147 -0.67 1.39 -14.50
C THR A 147 -1.54 0.17 -14.30
N THR A 148 -1.14 -0.73 -13.40
CA THR A 148 -1.96 -1.88 -13.02
C THR A 148 -1.73 -2.31 -11.58
N SER A 149 -2.58 -3.20 -11.08
CA SER A 149 -2.48 -3.80 -9.74
C SER A 149 -2.89 -5.27 -9.79
N GLU A 150 -2.68 -6.00 -8.69
CA GLU A 150 -3.01 -7.43 -8.64
C GLU A 150 -4.48 -7.74 -8.97
N CYS A 151 -5.42 -6.89 -8.54
CA CYS A 151 -6.83 -6.97 -8.89
C CYS A 151 -7.49 -5.59 -9.11
N ARG A 152 -8.63 -5.58 -9.81
CA ARG A 152 -9.34 -4.37 -10.31
C ARG A 152 -9.69 -3.41 -9.20
N GLU A 153 -10.14 -3.93 -8.07
CA GLU A 153 -10.57 -3.14 -6.92
C GLU A 153 -9.40 -2.37 -6.33
N THR A 154 -8.22 -3.00 -6.29
CA THR A 154 -7.02 -2.35 -5.76
C THR A 154 -6.44 -1.32 -6.73
N TYR A 155 -6.55 -1.58 -8.03
CA TYR A 155 -6.24 -0.60 -9.06
C TYR A 155 -7.16 0.63 -8.94
N ALA A 156 -8.48 0.42 -8.91
CA ALA A 156 -9.47 1.49 -8.80
C ALA A 156 -9.26 2.34 -7.55
N LEU A 157 -8.94 1.68 -6.43
CA LEU A 157 -8.60 2.35 -5.19
C LEU A 157 -7.30 3.16 -5.30
N GLY A 158 -6.24 2.60 -5.87
CA GLY A 158 -4.98 3.32 -6.10
C GLY A 158 -5.14 4.56 -6.97
N VAL A 159 -5.93 4.46 -8.05
CA VAL A 159 -6.27 5.61 -8.91
C VAL A 159 -7.06 6.66 -8.13
N ASN A 160 -8.10 6.27 -7.40
CA ASN A 160 -8.90 7.19 -6.59
C ASN A 160 -8.06 7.90 -5.52
N PHE A 161 -7.11 7.20 -4.90
CA PHE A 161 -6.16 7.79 -3.97
C PHE A 161 -5.28 8.85 -4.62
N PHE A 162 -4.67 8.49 -5.75
CA PHE A 162 -3.84 9.40 -6.51
C PHE A 162 -4.61 10.68 -6.86
N GLU A 163 -5.85 10.54 -7.34
CA GLU A 163 -6.69 11.67 -7.75
C GLU A 163 -7.05 12.59 -6.60
N LYS A 164 -7.34 12.04 -5.41
CA LYS A 164 -7.65 12.85 -4.24
C LYS A 164 -6.43 13.60 -3.68
N LEU A 165 -5.24 13.00 -3.74
CA LEU A 165 -4.03 13.59 -3.17
C LEU A 165 -3.32 14.55 -4.12
N PHE A 166 -3.23 14.18 -5.40
CA PHE A 166 -2.38 14.86 -6.39
C PHE A 166 -3.15 15.57 -7.49
N ILE A 167 -4.47 15.46 -7.45
CA ILE A 167 -5.42 16.17 -8.30
C ILE A 167 -5.45 15.65 -9.74
N SER A 168 -4.34 15.29 -10.39
CA SER A 168 -4.32 15.09 -11.86
C SER A 168 -4.01 13.68 -12.32
N THR A 169 -4.79 13.18 -13.28
CA THR A 169 -4.51 11.90 -13.98
C THR A 169 -4.82 12.02 -15.46
N THR A 170 -4.17 11.20 -16.29
CA THR A 170 -4.28 11.23 -17.75
C THR A 170 -4.37 9.81 -18.33
N THR A 171 -4.38 9.67 -19.65
CA THR A 171 -4.33 8.38 -20.36
C THR A 171 -3.18 8.31 -21.35
N VAL A 172 -2.85 7.10 -21.81
CA VAL A 172 -1.90 6.91 -22.92
C VAL A 172 -2.35 7.70 -24.15
N LEU A 173 -3.64 7.64 -24.50
CA LEU A 173 -4.19 8.38 -25.63
C LEU A 173 -3.96 9.90 -25.50
N ASP A 174 -4.16 10.46 -24.31
CA ASP A 174 -3.94 11.90 -24.06
C ASP A 174 -2.46 12.28 -24.26
N ILE A 175 -1.51 11.42 -23.87
CA ILE A 175 -0.07 11.61 -24.10
C ILE A 175 0.26 11.60 -25.60
N PHE A 176 -0.32 10.68 -26.38
CA PHE A 176 -0.12 10.64 -27.83
C PHE A 176 -0.70 11.89 -28.52
N ASN A 177 -1.87 12.33 -28.07
CA ASN A 177 -2.52 13.55 -28.55
C ASN A 177 -1.66 14.79 -28.24
N LEU A 178 -1.12 14.90 -27.02
CA LEU A 178 -0.19 15.97 -26.65
C LEU A 178 0.99 16.08 -27.62
N PHE A 179 1.49 14.95 -28.13
CA PHE A 179 2.65 14.92 -29.01
C PHE A 179 2.32 14.90 -30.52
N ASN A 180 1.04 14.99 -30.91
CA ASN A 180 0.52 14.85 -32.28
C ASN A 180 1.01 13.58 -32.99
N VAL A 181 1.01 12.45 -32.29
CA VAL A 181 1.37 11.16 -32.89
C VAL A 181 0.09 10.52 -33.42
N MET A 182 -0.14 10.62 -34.73
CA MET A 182 -1.37 10.21 -35.43
C MET A 182 -1.69 8.70 -35.37
N SER A 183 -0.78 7.87 -34.86
CA SER A 183 -0.83 6.41 -35.03
C SER A 183 -1.06 5.61 -33.75
N TYR A 184 -1.65 6.20 -32.70
CA TYR A 184 -2.05 5.39 -31.55
C TYR A 184 -3.20 4.46 -31.95
N ASN A 185 -2.91 3.16 -32.07
CA ASN A 185 -3.92 2.17 -32.39
C ASN A 185 -4.84 1.99 -31.18
N LYS A 186 -6.05 2.55 -31.25
CA LYS A 186 -7.07 2.44 -30.20
C LYS A 186 -7.43 0.98 -29.86
N GLY A 187 -7.14 0.03 -30.74
CA GLY A 187 -7.27 -1.41 -30.45
C GLY A 187 -6.34 -1.92 -29.34
N ALA A 188 -5.35 -1.12 -28.92
CA ALA A 188 -4.51 -1.36 -27.75
C ALA A 188 -5.18 -0.94 -26.43
N ASP A 189 -6.34 -0.27 -26.45
CA ASP A 189 -7.15 0.02 -25.26
C ASP A 189 -7.95 -1.20 -24.78
N ARG A 190 -7.34 -2.39 -24.83
CA ARG A 190 -7.90 -3.54 -24.13
C ARG A 190 -7.89 -3.20 -22.64
N GLU A 191 -9.06 -3.31 -22.01
CA GLU A 191 -9.16 -3.21 -20.56
C GLU A 191 -8.22 -4.27 -19.97
N LEU A 192 -7.30 -3.85 -19.09
CA LEU A 192 -6.36 -4.79 -18.47
C LEU A 192 -7.15 -5.91 -17.80
N GLU A 193 -6.79 -7.16 -18.09
CA GLU A 193 -7.39 -8.29 -17.41
C GLU A 193 -6.91 -8.31 -15.97
N PHE A 194 -7.82 -8.07 -15.04
CA PHE A 194 -7.54 -8.17 -13.62
C PHE A 194 -7.87 -9.57 -13.11
N SER A 195 -7.01 -10.12 -12.26
CA SER A 195 -7.38 -11.31 -11.50
C SER A 195 -8.54 -10.98 -10.56
N SER A 196 -9.45 -11.93 -10.33
CA SER A 196 -10.40 -11.80 -9.22
C SER A 196 -9.62 -11.84 -7.90
N CYS A 197 -9.89 -10.91 -6.96
CA CYS A 197 -9.23 -10.96 -5.66
C CYS A 197 -9.64 -12.29 -4.97
N THR A 198 -8.81 -13.32 -5.08
CA THR A 198 -9.07 -14.62 -4.48
C THR A 198 -8.87 -14.52 -2.97
N ARG A 199 -9.82 -15.05 -2.20
CA ARG A 199 -9.77 -15.09 -0.73
C ARG A 199 -8.50 -15.79 -0.29
N LYS A 200 -7.46 -15.05 0.09
CA LYS A 200 -6.30 -15.63 0.76
C LYS A 200 -6.57 -15.73 2.27
N ASN A 201 -6.00 -16.79 2.83
CA ASN A 201 -6.25 -17.36 4.14
C ASN A 201 -6.58 -16.36 5.26
N ILE A 202 -7.71 -16.61 5.94
CA ILE A 202 -7.98 -16.07 7.26
C ILE A 202 -6.89 -16.63 8.19
N VAL A 203 -5.94 -15.80 8.60
CA VAL A 203 -4.92 -16.20 9.58
C VAL A 203 -5.59 -16.30 10.95
N ASN A 204 -5.27 -17.37 11.68
CA ASN A 204 -5.76 -17.58 13.05
C ASN A 204 -5.05 -16.59 13.99
N THR A 205 -5.79 -15.70 14.65
CA THR A 205 -5.23 -14.58 15.43
C THR A 205 -5.00 -14.94 16.91
N ASP A 206 -4.29 -16.03 17.17
CA ASP A 206 -4.17 -16.62 18.51
C ASP A 206 -3.31 -15.82 19.53
N ASN A 207 -2.75 -14.65 19.19
CA ASN A 207 -1.67 -14.02 19.96
C ASN A 207 -1.81 -12.50 20.20
N ILE A 208 -2.99 -11.98 20.54
CA ILE A 208 -3.08 -10.59 21.04
C ILE A 208 -2.73 -10.59 22.53
N TYR A 209 -1.47 -10.32 22.86
CA TYR A 209 -1.01 -10.14 24.23
C TYR A 209 -1.39 -8.75 24.72
N ALA A 210 -2.31 -8.67 25.68
CA ALA A 210 -2.92 -7.41 26.08
C ALA A 210 -1.90 -6.38 26.60
N GLU A 211 -0.85 -6.83 27.30
CA GLU A 211 0.20 -5.98 27.88
C GLU A 211 1.13 -5.31 26.85
N ASN A 212 1.22 -5.89 25.65
CA ASN A 212 2.02 -5.37 24.52
C ASN A 212 1.13 -4.93 23.34
N SER A 213 -0.14 -4.63 23.61
CA SER A 213 -1.09 -4.19 22.60
C SER A 213 -1.50 -2.74 22.80
N ALA A 214 -1.80 -2.06 21.69
CA ALA A 214 -2.48 -0.77 21.72
C ALA A 214 -3.66 -0.75 20.74
N ILE A 215 -4.75 -0.11 21.14
CA ILE A 215 -5.85 0.27 20.27
C ILE A 215 -5.51 1.62 19.64
N VAL A 216 -5.53 1.70 18.31
CA VAL A 216 -5.37 2.94 17.55
C VAL A 216 -6.74 3.38 17.07
N LEU A 217 -7.21 4.51 17.59
CA LEU A 217 -8.53 5.06 17.33
C LEU A 217 -8.44 6.23 16.35
N PHE A 218 -9.15 6.10 15.23
CA PHE A 218 -9.41 7.15 14.25
C PHE A 218 -10.86 7.62 14.40
N ASP A 219 -11.06 8.59 15.28
CA ASP A 219 -12.38 9.07 15.64
C ASP A 219 -12.73 10.30 14.80
N ASP A 220 -13.41 10.09 13.67
CA ASP A 220 -14.14 11.18 13.03
C ASP A 220 -15.41 11.42 13.86
N ASN A 221 -15.59 12.64 14.35
CA ASN A 221 -16.76 12.98 15.18
C ASN A 221 -18.10 12.85 14.42
N GLN A 222 -18.12 12.37 13.18
CA GLN A 222 -19.27 12.34 12.30
C GLN A 222 -20.04 11.01 12.37
N ASN A 223 -19.42 9.94 12.90
CA ASN A 223 -20.01 8.60 12.85
C ASN A 223 -20.51 8.04 14.19
N LYS A 224 -21.64 7.34 14.12
CA LYS A 224 -22.45 6.86 15.27
C LYS A 224 -22.03 5.49 15.82
N ILE A 225 -20.86 4.96 15.45
CA ILE A 225 -20.45 3.65 15.98
C ILE A 225 -20.08 3.85 17.45
N ASP A 226 -20.87 3.26 18.35
CA ASP A 226 -20.56 3.24 19.77
C ASP A 226 -19.36 2.33 20.03
N LEU A 227 -18.19 2.96 20.18
CA LEU A 227 -16.94 2.29 20.53
C LEU A 227 -16.75 2.17 22.05
N SER A 228 -17.71 2.59 22.87
CA SER A 228 -17.55 2.59 24.34
C SER A 228 -17.34 1.19 24.91
N GLU A 229 -17.98 0.16 24.32
CA GLU A 229 -17.89 -1.23 24.77
C GLU A 229 -16.49 -1.81 24.49
N ILE A 230 -15.97 -1.61 23.27
CA ILE A 230 -14.64 -2.10 22.87
C ILE A 230 -13.52 -1.35 23.61
N LEU A 231 -13.65 -0.05 23.83
CA LEU A 231 -12.69 0.74 24.60
C LEU A 231 -12.71 0.35 26.09
N ARG A 232 -13.88 0.07 26.66
CA ARG A 232 -14.01 -0.43 28.04
C ARG A 232 -13.37 -1.82 28.19
N TRP A 233 -13.61 -2.70 27.22
CA TRP A 233 -12.95 -4.00 27.15
C TRP A 233 -11.42 -3.84 27.10
N GLY A 234 -10.90 -3.01 26.18
CA GLY A 234 -9.46 -2.77 26.06
C GLY A 234 -8.82 -2.29 27.37
N ARG A 235 -9.43 -1.30 28.03
CA ARG A 235 -8.96 -0.82 29.35
C ARG A 235 -8.94 -1.91 30.40
N HIS A 236 -9.97 -2.76 30.45
CA HIS A 236 -10.03 -3.86 31.42
C HIS A 236 -8.94 -4.91 31.19
N GLN A 237 -8.51 -5.09 29.95
CA GLN A 237 -7.39 -5.97 29.59
C GLN A 237 -6.01 -5.31 29.78
N GLY A 238 -5.95 -4.02 30.14
CA GLY A 238 -4.68 -3.28 30.22
C GLY A 238 -4.12 -2.86 28.85
N ILE A 239 -4.92 -2.95 27.78
CA ILE A 239 -4.53 -2.51 26.44
C ILE A 239 -4.47 -0.98 26.42
N LYS A 240 -3.37 -0.43 25.90
CA LYS A 240 -3.20 1.02 25.77
C LYS A 240 -4.14 1.57 24.70
N ILE A 241 -4.64 2.79 24.87
CA ILE A 241 -5.53 3.42 23.89
C ILE A 241 -4.86 4.69 23.38
N ILE A 242 -4.68 4.74 22.06
CA ILE A 242 -4.12 5.85 21.31
C ILE A 242 -5.26 6.46 20.50
N LYS A 243 -5.42 7.78 20.57
CA LYS A 243 -6.25 8.54 19.63
C LYS A 243 -5.34 9.29 18.67
N CYS A 244 -5.43 8.97 17.38
CA CYS A 244 -4.71 9.69 16.35
C CYS A 244 -5.42 11.02 16.11
N LEU A 245 -4.70 12.13 16.27
CA LEU A 245 -5.26 13.46 16.05
C LEU A 245 -5.07 13.86 14.61
N VAL A 246 -6.17 13.99 13.87
CA VAL A 246 -6.12 14.51 12.49
C VAL A 246 -6.44 16.00 12.41
N SER A 247 -7.01 16.57 13.48
CA SER A 247 -7.17 18.02 13.63
C SER A 247 -6.65 18.48 14.99
N LEU A 248 -5.98 19.64 15.02
CA LEU A 248 -5.34 20.23 16.20
C LEU A 248 -6.32 20.64 17.32
N ASN A 249 -7.64 20.55 17.09
CA ASN A 249 -8.65 21.09 18.00
C ASN A 249 -9.34 20.07 18.91
N THR A 250 -8.77 18.88 19.10
CA THR A 250 -9.38 17.88 19.98
C THR A 250 -8.98 18.05 21.44
N ASN A 251 -9.96 18.11 22.33
CA ASN A 251 -9.73 18.08 23.77
C ASN A 251 -9.05 16.78 24.20
N LYS A 252 -8.03 16.87 25.05
CA LYS A 252 -7.37 15.70 25.65
C LYS A 252 -8.35 14.98 26.59
N SER A 253 -8.65 13.73 26.28
CA SER A 253 -9.44 12.86 27.16
C SER A 253 -8.52 12.17 28.17
N LYS A 254 -8.93 12.09 29.44
CA LYS A 254 -8.14 11.42 30.49
C LYS A 254 -7.93 9.94 30.14
N GLY A 255 -6.67 9.49 30.15
CA GLY A 255 -6.30 8.09 29.88
C GLY A 255 -6.34 7.67 28.42
N ILE A 256 -6.30 8.63 27.48
CA ILE A 256 -6.11 8.40 26.05
C ILE A 256 -4.87 9.18 25.62
N GLU A 257 -3.92 8.48 25.02
CA GLU A 257 -2.72 9.13 24.48
C GLU A 257 -3.06 9.74 23.13
N CYS A 258 -2.82 11.04 22.99
CA CYS A 258 -3.05 11.76 21.74
C CYS A 258 -1.75 11.84 20.96
N ILE A 259 -1.74 11.31 19.74
CA ILE A 259 -0.56 11.30 18.88
C ILE A 259 -0.87 12.07 17.60
N SER A 260 0.02 12.99 17.24
CA SER A 260 -0.19 13.94 16.14
C SER A 260 0.85 13.82 15.02
N SER A 261 1.93 13.07 15.27
CA SER A 261 2.98 12.86 14.27
C SER A 261 3.44 11.41 14.22
N GLU A 262 3.98 11.00 13.06
CA GLU A 262 4.56 9.67 12.87
C GLU A 262 5.71 9.43 13.85
N LYS A 263 6.55 10.44 14.08
CA LYS A 263 7.68 10.36 15.01
C LYS A 263 7.21 10.05 16.44
N GLU A 264 6.18 10.74 16.91
CA GLU A 264 5.55 10.47 18.21
C GLU A 264 4.98 9.05 18.27
N PHE A 265 4.32 8.59 17.19
CA PHE A 265 3.75 7.25 17.12
C PHE A 265 4.81 6.14 17.22
N ILE A 266 5.89 6.25 16.45
CA ILE A 266 6.99 5.28 16.49
C ILE A 266 7.67 5.29 17.86
N GLN A 267 7.88 6.46 18.46
CA GLN A 267 8.44 6.56 19.80
C GLN A 267 7.51 5.94 20.85
N PHE A 268 6.20 6.13 20.73
CA PHE A 268 5.21 5.51 21.58
C PHE A 268 5.28 3.98 21.52
N ILE A 269 5.27 3.41 20.30
CA ILE A 269 5.35 1.95 20.08
C ILE A 269 6.59 1.37 20.75
N ARG A 270 7.75 2.00 20.53
CA ARG A 270 9.05 1.54 21.08
C ARG A 270 9.10 1.62 22.60
N ASN A 271 8.74 2.78 23.17
CA ASN A 271 8.82 3.02 24.61
C ASN A 271 7.87 2.11 25.42
N ASN A 272 6.79 1.64 24.78
CA ASN A 272 5.78 0.80 25.41
C ASN A 272 5.88 -0.67 24.99
N HIS A 273 6.91 -1.06 24.24
CA HIS A 273 7.11 -2.41 23.72
C HIS A 273 5.84 -2.98 23.05
N ILE A 274 5.20 -2.19 22.18
CA ILE A 274 3.97 -2.59 21.50
C ILE A 274 4.31 -3.52 20.34
N TYR A 275 3.76 -4.73 20.37
CA TYR A 275 3.89 -5.75 19.32
C TYR A 275 2.59 -5.98 18.56
N SER A 276 1.49 -5.37 19.00
CA SER A 276 0.17 -5.51 18.37
C SER A 276 -0.61 -4.20 18.39
N LEU A 277 -1.11 -3.78 17.23
CA LEU A 277 -1.90 -2.57 17.05
C LEU A 277 -3.30 -2.95 16.57
N ILE A 278 -4.34 -2.47 17.25
CA ILE A 278 -5.73 -2.76 16.95
C ILE A 278 -6.38 -1.49 16.41
N TYR A 279 -6.59 -1.43 15.11
CA TYR A 279 -7.12 -0.28 14.40
C TYR A 279 -8.65 -0.26 14.43
N LEU A 280 -9.22 0.83 14.96
CA LEU A 280 -10.65 1.10 15.08
C LEU A 280 -10.95 2.48 14.49
N GLY A 281 -12.15 2.68 13.97
CA GLY A 281 -12.65 4.01 13.61
C GLY A 281 -12.78 4.26 12.11
N GLY A 282 -12.89 5.54 11.76
CA GLY A 282 -13.09 6.02 10.40
C GLY A 282 -11.82 6.13 9.58
N GLY A 283 -12.01 6.49 8.31
CA GLY A 283 -10.89 6.74 7.40
C GLY A 283 -10.05 5.51 7.08
N LEU A 284 -10.67 4.31 6.97
CA LEU A 284 -9.98 3.11 6.46
C LEU A 284 -9.37 3.34 5.07
N ASP A 285 -9.92 4.28 4.31
CA ASP A 285 -9.47 4.76 3.02
C ASP A 285 -8.76 6.11 3.10
N ASP A 286 -8.30 6.54 4.26
CA ASP A 286 -7.59 7.81 4.43
C ASP A 286 -6.70 7.75 5.68
N GLU A 287 -7.14 8.34 6.80
CA GLU A 287 -6.36 8.53 8.02
C GLU A 287 -5.81 7.22 8.62
N MET A 288 -6.61 6.15 8.63
CA MET A 288 -6.20 4.85 9.17
C MET A 288 -5.05 4.22 8.38
N VAL A 289 -4.95 4.57 7.10
CA VAL A 289 -3.91 4.06 6.21
C VAL A 289 -2.73 5.02 6.18
N PHE A 290 -2.98 6.29 5.86
CA PHE A 290 -1.95 7.28 5.52
C PHE A 290 -1.69 8.30 6.62
N GLY A 291 -2.52 8.30 7.67
CA GLY A 291 -2.34 9.23 8.77
C GLY A 291 -1.05 8.98 9.54
N PRO A 292 -0.71 9.88 10.48
CA PRO A 292 0.51 9.77 11.29
C PRO A 292 0.62 8.44 12.07
N CYS A 293 -0.52 7.87 12.46
CA CYS A 293 -0.58 6.56 13.12
C CYS A 293 -1.03 5.43 12.19
N GLY A 294 -1.11 5.69 10.88
CA GLY A 294 -1.69 4.80 9.90
C GLY A 294 -0.82 3.57 9.60
N ILE A 295 -1.43 2.57 8.96
CA ILE A 295 -0.79 1.30 8.61
C ILE A 295 0.36 1.53 7.62
N MET A 296 0.19 2.42 6.65
CA MET A 296 1.20 2.69 5.63
C MET A 296 2.45 3.33 6.24
N SER A 297 2.27 4.27 7.17
CA SER A 297 3.37 4.91 7.89
C SER A 297 4.27 3.88 8.58
N LEU A 298 3.68 2.83 9.17
CA LEU A 298 4.43 1.72 9.74
C LEU A 298 5.09 0.84 8.68
N TYR A 299 4.35 0.47 7.63
CA TYR A 299 4.87 -0.33 6.51
C TYR A 299 6.13 0.30 5.90
N ILE A 300 6.11 1.63 5.76
CA ILE A 300 7.26 2.42 5.31
C ILE A 300 8.43 2.31 6.31
N GLN A 301 8.21 2.13 7.61
CA GLN A 301 9.31 1.89 8.55
C GLN A 301 9.88 0.48 8.42
N GLU A 302 9.04 -0.55 8.27
CA GLU A 302 9.49 -1.95 8.21
C GLU A 302 10.26 -2.25 6.94
N ARG A 303 9.65 -1.96 5.78
CA ARG A 303 10.18 -2.35 4.46
C ARG A 303 11.57 -1.79 4.14
N TYR A 304 11.98 -0.78 4.90
CA TYR A 304 12.61 0.38 4.29
C TYR A 304 13.59 1.01 5.29
N LYS A 305 13.24 1.04 6.58
CA LYS A 305 14.19 1.36 7.67
C LYS A 305 14.58 0.13 8.50
N ASN A 306 14.22 -1.08 8.06
CA ASN A 306 14.45 -2.35 8.76
C ASN A 306 13.98 -2.33 10.23
N ASN A 307 12.92 -1.57 10.52
CA ASN A 307 12.35 -1.50 11.85
C ASN A 307 11.24 -2.56 11.96
N PRO A 308 11.37 -3.60 12.81
CA PRO A 308 10.33 -4.61 12.92
C PRO A 308 9.00 -3.97 13.30
N MET A 309 7.95 -4.33 12.57
CA MET A 309 6.61 -3.78 12.78
C MET A 309 5.82 -4.58 13.83
N PRO A 310 4.98 -3.91 14.63
CA PRO A 310 3.93 -4.59 15.36
C PRO A 310 2.92 -5.20 14.37
N ASN A 311 2.32 -6.31 14.77
CA ASN A 311 1.18 -6.89 14.07
C ASN A 311 0.01 -5.89 14.09
N CYS A 312 -0.52 -5.51 12.93
CA CYS A 312 -1.65 -4.60 12.81
C CYS A 312 -2.95 -5.39 12.64
N TYR A 313 -4.01 -5.02 13.34
CA TYR A 313 -5.30 -5.70 13.32
C TYR A 313 -6.41 -4.70 13.03
N ILE A 314 -6.99 -4.76 11.83
CA ILE A 314 -8.14 -3.93 11.46
C ILE A 314 -9.41 -4.60 11.97
N VAL A 315 -10.16 -3.93 12.83
CA VAL A 315 -11.43 -4.47 13.35
C VAL A 315 -12.55 -4.14 12.39
N GLU A 316 -12.87 -5.09 11.50
CA GLU A 316 -13.80 -4.91 10.39
C GLU A 316 -15.16 -4.36 10.84
N ASP A 317 -15.68 -4.77 12.00
CA ASP A 317 -16.98 -4.30 12.50
C ASP A 317 -16.94 -2.92 13.19
N CYS A 318 -15.74 -2.36 13.35
CA CYS A 318 -15.50 -1.03 13.91
C CYS A 318 -14.78 -0.07 12.96
N SER A 319 -14.41 -0.53 11.76
CA SER A 319 -13.76 0.30 10.74
C SER A 319 -14.74 0.73 9.66
N TRP A 320 -14.64 1.96 9.17
CA TRP A 320 -15.41 2.43 8.00
C TRP A 320 -14.55 3.29 7.09
N ILE A 321 -15.02 3.42 5.85
CA ILE A 321 -14.44 4.28 4.82
C ILE A 321 -15.11 5.65 4.97
N SER A 322 -14.32 6.72 5.01
CA SER A 322 -14.81 8.09 5.20
C SER A 322 -15.45 8.63 3.93
N THR A 323 -15.00 8.18 2.76
CA THR A 323 -15.55 8.63 1.49
C THR A 323 -16.59 7.66 0.95
N GLU A 324 -17.72 8.18 0.44
CA GLU A 324 -18.56 7.39 -0.46
C GLU A 324 -17.78 7.18 -1.75
N PRO A 325 -17.31 5.96 -2.07
CA PRO A 325 -16.78 5.70 -3.39
C PRO A 325 -17.84 5.92 -4.47
N LEU A 326 -17.50 6.75 -5.46
CA LEU A 326 -18.38 7.08 -6.58
C LEU A 326 -18.68 5.89 -7.52
N THR A 327 -18.01 4.74 -7.36
CA THR A 327 -18.07 3.64 -8.36
C THR A 327 -18.21 2.22 -7.81
N ALA A 328 -17.94 1.94 -6.54
CA ALA A 328 -18.03 0.60 -5.96
C ALA A 328 -18.66 0.67 -4.57
N SER A 329 -19.43 -0.34 -4.13
CA SER A 329 -20.02 -0.29 -2.79
C SER A 329 -18.94 -0.19 -1.69
N SER A 330 -19.20 0.59 -0.64
CA SER A 330 -18.29 0.77 0.51
C SER A 330 -17.85 -0.57 1.13
N ASP A 331 -18.73 -1.58 1.16
CA ASP A 331 -18.41 -2.92 1.63
C ASP A 331 -17.38 -3.65 0.76
N VAL A 332 -17.43 -3.47 -0.56
CA VAL A 332 -16.45 -4.06 -1.49
C VAL A 332 -15.10 -3.42 -1.27
N ILE A 333 -15.02 -2.09 -1.20
CA ILE A 333 -13.75 -1.40 -0.99
C ILE A 333 -13.17 -1.74 0.39
N LYS A 334 -14.01 -1.81 1.42
CA LYS A 334 -13.58 -2.17 2.76
C LYS A 334 -13.00 -3.58 2.79
N LYS A 335 -13.67 -4.54 2.17
CA LYS A 335 -13.13 -5.90 2.02
C LYS A 335 -11.83 -5.91 1.22
N THR A 336 -11.75 -5.17 0.13
CA THR A 336 -10.54 -5.06 -0.69
C THR A 336 -9.37 -4.47 0.10
N LEU A 337 -9.59 -3.37 0.83
CA LEU A 337 -8.57 -2.74 1.69
C LEU A 337 -8.08 -3.75 2.72
N VAL A 338 -9.00 -4.37 3.44
CA VAL A 338 -8.68 -5.35 4.47
C VAL A 338 -7.92 -6.55 3.91
N GLU A 339 -8.41 -7.15 2.81
CA GLU A 339 -7.74 -8.30 2.17
C GLU A 339 -6.38 -7.92 1.57
N LYS A 340 -6.24 -6.72 0.99
CA LYS A 340 -4.94 -6.28 0.45
C LYS A 340 -3.95 -5.99 1.56
N TYR A 341 -4.36 -5.37 2.67
CA TYR A 341 -3.46 -5.21 3.80
C TYR A 341 -3.05 -6.55 4.40
N ARG A 342 -3.88 -7.61 4.36
CA ARG A 342 -3.42 -8.95 4.75
C ARG A 342 -2.23 -9.48 3.94
N ASN A 343 -2.03 -8.98 2.71
CA ASN A 343 -0.84 -9.30 1.91
C ASN A 343 0.39 -8.50 2.36
N VAL A 344 0.22 -7.40 3.10
CA VAL A 344 1.29 -6.78 3.87
C VAL A 344 1.55 -7.65 5.09
N GLN A 345 2.78 -8.16 5.21
CA GLN A 345 3.17 -9.03 6.31
C GLN A 345 2.81 -8.37 7.65
N GLY A 346 2.09 -9.09 8.51
CA GLY A 346 1.73 -8.60 9.83
C GLY A 346 0.45 -7.78 9.92
N VAL A 347 -0.33 -7.57 8.85
CA VAL A 347 -1.69 -6.99 8.98
C VAL A 347 -2.78 -8.07 8.92
N TYR A 348 -3.76 -7.96 9.81
CA TYR A 348 -4.83 -8.93 10.00
C TYR A 348 -6.19 -8.23 10.08
N ALA A 349 -7.26 -8.99 9.86
CA ALA A 349 -8.62 -8.52 10.06
C ALA A 349 -9.28 -9.23 11.23
N LEU A 350 -10.03 -8.50 12.05
CA LEU A 350 -10.75 -9.02 13.20
C LEU A 350 -12.23 -8.67 13.11
N LYS A 351 -13.08 -9.56 13.64
CA LYS A 351 -14.48 -9.26 13.96
C LYS A 351 -14.65 -9.35 15.47
N LEU A 352 -14.72 -8.22 16.14
CA LEU A 352 -14.59 -8.18 17.60
C LEU A 352 -15.93 -7.95 18.32
N MET A 353 -16.83 -7.15 17.75
CA MET A 353 -18.07 -6.71 18.42
C MET A 353 -19.00 -7.86 18.75
N LYS A 354 -19.12 -8.86 17.87
CA LYS A 354 -19.96 -10.05 18.15
C LYS A 354 -19.45 -10.86 19.35
N SER A 355 -18.15 -10.85 19.61
CA SER A 355 -17.53 -11.58 20.72
C SER A 355 -17.65 -10.80 22.03
N VAL A 356 -17.43 -9.48 21.97
CA VAL A 356 -17.56 -8.58 23.12
C VAL A 356 -19.00 -8.55 23.64
N LYS A 357 -19.99 -8.37 22.76
CA LYS A 357 -21.43 -8.32 23.12
C LYS A 357 -21.96 -9.60 23.74
N LYS A 358 -21.36 -10.75 23.46
CA LYS A 358 -21.78 -12.05 24.03
C LYS A 358 -21.31 -12.24 25.48
N GLY A 359 -20.69 -11.23 26.10
CA GLY A 359 -20.27 -11.29 27.50
C GLY A 359 -19.13 -12.27 27.76
N ASN A 360 -18.46 -12.74 26.72
CA ASN A 360 -17.36 -13.71 26.82
C ASN A 360 -16.05 -12.99 27.21
N LYS A 361 -16.10 -12.24 28.32
CA LYS A 361 -15.07 -11.28 28.74
C LYS A 361 -13.69 -11.91 29.00
N ASN A 362 -13.66 -13.17 29.38
CA ASN A 362 -12.43 -13.91 29.68
C ASN A 362 -11.98 -14.86 28.54
N LYS A 363 -12.77 -14.93 27.46
CA LYS A 363 -12.59 -15.88 26.36
C LYS A 363 -13.10 -15.26 25.07
N ILE A 364 -12.36 -14.31 24.51
CA ILE A 364 -12.45 -14.04 23.07
C ILE A 364 -11.82 -15.25 22.37
N PHE A 365 -12.58 -16.34 22.31
CA PHE A 365 -12.24 -17.53 21.54
C PHE A 365 -12.41 -17.17 20.07
N LEU A 366 -11.29 -16.92 19.40
CA LEU A 366 -11.22 -17.01 17.95
C LEU A 366 -11.41 -18.50 17.62
N LYS A 367 -12.54 -18.80 16.97
CA LYS A 367 -12.98 -20.18 16.77
C LYS A 367 -12.06 -20.86 15.76
N PHE A 368 -11.26 -21.82 16.24
CA PHE A 368 -10.38 -22.68 15.45
C PHE A 368 -11.14 -23.54 14.44
N SER A 369 -10.67 -23.53 13.18
CA SER A 369 -10.55 -24.75 12.38
C SER A 369 -9.51 -24.55 11.27
N TYR A 370 -8.36 -25.25 11.37
CA TYR A 370 -7.69 -26.00 10.28
C TYR A 370 -6.14 -26.05 10.37
N LEU A 371 -5.43 -25.07 10.96
CA LEU A 371 -3.94 -25.09 10.95
C LEU A 371 -3.26 -25.85 12.10
N TYR A 372 -3.85 -25.92 13.29
CA TYR A 372 -3.20 -26.56 14.46
C TYR A 372 -2.99 -28.07 14.27
N ASN A 373 -3.91 -28.76 13.58
CA ASN A 373 -3.76 -30.19 13.29
C ASN A 373 -2.70 -30.47 12.19
N LYS A 374 -2.45 -29.52 11.29
CA LYS A 374 -1.40 -29.64 10.26
C LYS A 374 -0.01 -29.37 10.84
N PHE A 375 0.11 -28.40 11.76
CA PHE A 375 1.35 -28.14 12.51
C PHE A 375 1.74 -29.30 13.44
N ARG A 376 0.75 -29.94 14.10
CA ARG A 376 0.99 -31.14 14.92
C ARG A 376 1.40 -32.37 14.08
N GLN A 377 0.90 -32.48 12.84
CA GLN A 377 1.39 -33.50 11.89
C GLN A 377 2.82 -33.20 11.44
N TYR A 378 3.16 -31.96 11.11
CA TYR A 378 4.53 -31.57 10.71
C TYR A 378 5.56 -31.81 11.83
N PHE A 379 5.22 -31.53 13.09
CA PHE A 379 6.10 -31.84 14.22
C PHE A 379 6.28 -33.35 14.46
N LYS A 380 5.24 -34.17 14.21
CA LYS A 380 5.37 -35.62 14.24
C LYS A 380 6.33 -36.13 13.14
N TYR A 381 6.30 -35.52 11.95
CA TYR A 381 7.22 -35.89 10.86
C TYR A 381 8.66 -35.45 11.13
N ILE A 382 8.88 -34.26 11.71
CA ILE A 382 10.22 -33.77 12.04
C ILE A 382 10.86 -34.62 13.14
N PHE A 383 10.12 -34.97 14.20
CA PHE A 383 10.64 -35.86 15.26
C PHE A 383 10.86 -37.29 14.78
N ALA A 384 10.03 -37.81 13.86
CA ALA A 384 10.27 -39.10 13.24
C ALA A 384 11.55 -39.08 12.38
N TYR A 385 11.78 -38.01 11.62
CA TYR A 385 12.96 -37.89 10.76
C TYR A 385 14.27 -37.71 11.55
N THR A 386 14.27 -36.84 12.58
CA THR A 386 15.46 -36.66 13.43
C THR A 386 15.77 -37.91 14.25
N GLY A 387 14.74 -38.64 14.70
CA GLY A 387 14.92 -39.93 15.36
C GLY A 387 15.54 -41.00 14.45
N ILE A 388 15.10 -41.11 13.19
CA ILE A 388 15.64 -42.07 12.22
C ILE A 388 17.09 -41.75 11.85
N VAL A 389 17.43 -40.48 11.62
CA VAL A 389 18.81 -40.07 11.30
C VAL A 389 19.76 -40.34 12.47
N PHE A 390 19.31 -40.11 13.70
CA PHE A 390 20.09 -40.43 14.91
C PHE A 390 20.32 -41.94 15.07
N LEU A 391 19.29 -42.77 14.84
CA LEU A 391 19.39 -44.23 14.90
C LEU A 391 20.31 -44.81 13.81
N LEU A 392 20.24 -44.27 12.59
CA LEU A 392 21.14 -44.63 11.50
C LEU A 392 22.59 -44.22 11.81
N GLY A 393 22.80 -43.04 12.40
CA GLY A 393 24.11 -42.60 12.87
C GLY A 393 24.70 -43.54 13.93
N LEU A 394 23.89 -44.00 14.88
CA LEU A 394 24.32 -44.97 15.89
C LEU A 394 24.64 -46.35 15.30
N LEU A 395 23.83 -46.83 14.34
CA LEU A 395 24.06 -48.10 13.66
C LEU A 395 25.34 -48.07 12.82
N ILE A 396 25.59 -46.99 12.09
CA ILE A 396 26.83 -46.79 11.32
C ILE A 396 28.03 -46.69 12.28
N GLY A 397 27.90 -45.98 13.39
CA GLY A 397 28.94 -45.91 14.43
C GLY A 397 29.26 -47.29 15.02
N PHE A 398 28.26 -48.12 15.28
CA PHE A 398 28.45 -49.49 15.75
C PHE A 398 29.14 -50.38 14.71
N PHE A 399 28.76 -50.26 13.43
CA PHE A 399 29.39 -51.02 12.35
C PHE A 399 30.85 -50.62 12.14
N LEU A 400 31.16 -49.33 12.21
CA LEU A 400 32.52 -48.81 12.10
C LEU A 400 33.39 -49.14 13.32
N TYR A 401 32.80 -49.40 14.48
CA TYR A 401 33.52 -49.83 15.69
C TYR A 401 33.78 -51.35 15.70
N ALA A 402 32.95 -52.13 15.01
CA ALA A 402 33.04 -53.59 14.96
C ALA A 402 33.95 -54.13 13.84
N VAL A 403 34.35 -53.27 12.90
CA VAL A 403 35.36 -53.53 11.86
C VAL A 403 36.68 -52.93 12.32
#